data_AF-A0A941EVY5-F1
#
_entry.id   AF-A0A941EVY5-F1
#
_cell.length_a   1.000
_cell.length_b   1.000
_cell.length_c   1.000
_cell.angle_alpha   90.00
_cell.angle_beta   90.00
_cell.angle_gamma   90.00
#
_symmetry.space_group_name_H-M   'P 1'
#
loop_
_entity.id
_entity.type
_entity.pdbx_description
1 polymer ?
#
loop_
_entity_poly.entity_id
_entity_poly.type
_entity_poly.pdbx_seq_one_letter_code
_entity_poly.pdbx_strand_id
1 'polypeptide(L)'
;ALLTRAVQAAGAVNPPHLAPLAKEDDFPRTEAGLTELLLAAGFTDVHCTTLQWDHDTDHEEWWSGPAAGVATIGQIITGQTTETIADIHRHYLALSAEFTTPAGRLALPHAALLAYGRA
;
A
#
# COMPACT_ATOMS: atom_id res chain seq x y z
N ALA A 1 1.42 -4.65 5.02
CA ALA A 1 2.51 -3.93 4.31
C ALA A 1 3.47 -3.29 5.31
N LEU A 2 4.75 -3.14 4.96
CA LEU A 2 5.83 -2.64 5.83
C LEU A 2 5.51 -1.26 6.47
N LEU A 3 5.13 -0.27 5.66
CA LEU A 3 4.88 1.09 6.13
C LEU A 3 3.68 1.20 7.08
N THR A 4 2.61 0.45 6.84
CA THR A 4 1.46 0.38 7.75
C THR A 4 1.88 -0.09 9.15
N ARG A 5 2.76 -1.10 9.23
CA ARG A 5 3.31 -1.59 10.50
C ARG A 5 4.15 -0.52 11.20
N ALA A 6 4.97 0.24 10.45
CA ALA A 6 5.80 1.31 11.00
C ALA A 6 4.95 2.46 11.58
N VAL A 7 3.93 2.90 10.83
CA VAL A 7 2.96 3.92 11.26
C VAL A 7 2.22 3.49 12.54
N GLN A 8 1.75 2.24 12.59
CA GLN A 8 1.10 1.68 13.77
C GLN A 8 2.04 1.60 14.97
N ALA A 9 3.29 1.15 14.77
CA ALA A 9 4.28 1.03 15.84
C ALA A 9 4.68 2.39 16.44
N ALA A 10 4.65 3.46 15.65
CA ALA A 10 4.89 4.82 16.11
C ALA A 10 3.65 5.48 16.78
N GLY A 11 2.50 4.80 16.81
CA GLY A 11 1.27 5.36 17.39
C GLY A 11 0.69 6.53 16.60
N ALA A 12 0.97 6.62 15.31
CA ALA A 12 0.48 7.70 14.46
C ALA A 12 -1.05 7.70 14.36
N VAL A 13 -1.64 8.90 14.32
CA VAL A 13 -3.09 9.08 14.30
C VAL A 13 -3.52 9.35 12.86
N ASN A 14 -4.57 8.65 12.41
CA ASN A 14 -5.15 8.89 11.09
C ASN A 14 -5.77 10.30 11.01
N PRO A 15 -5.40 11.11 10.02
CA PRO A 15 -6.05 12.39 9.76
C PRO A 15 -7.57 12.23 9.56
N PRO A 16 -8.43 13.09 10.16
CA PRO A 16 -9.88 12.95 10.08
C PRO A 16 -10.48 12.99 8.67
N HIS A 17 -9.78 13.62 7.71
CA HIS A 17 -10.23 13.75 6.33
C HIS A 17 -9.99 12.51 5.47
N LEU A 18 -9.24 11.51 5.97
CA LEU A 18 -8.96 10.24 5.27
C LEU A 18 -9.98 9.16 5.62
N ALA A 19 -11.27 9.52 5.60
CA ALA A 19 -12.34 8.55 5.83
C ALA A 19 -12.35 7.47 4.73
N PRO A 20 -12.68 6.20 5.07
CA PRO A 20 -12.87 5.16 4.07
C PRO A 20 -14.06 5.50 3.16
N LEU A 21 -14.09 4.90 1.97
CA LEU A 21 -15.24 4.97 1.07
C LEU A 21 -16.50 4.42 1.74
N ALA A 22 -17.66 4.93 1.34
CA ALA A 22 -18.94 4.32 1.68
C ALA A 22 -18.98 2.89 1.12
N LYS A 23 -19.64 1.96 1.83
CA LYS A 23 -19.59 0.53 1.49
C LYS A 23 -20.15 0.25 0.09
N GLU A 24 -21.16 1.02 -0.29
CA GLU A 24 -21.81 1.00 -1.60
C GLU A 24 -20.91 1.47 -2.76
N ASP A 25 -19.92 2.31 -2.47
CA ASP A 25 -18.94 2.82 -3.44
C ASP A 25 -17.64 2.00 -3.43
N ASP A 26 -17.54 0.99 -2.55
CA ASP A 26 -16.35 0.19 -2.35
C ASP A 26 -16.54 -1.25 -2.86
N PHE A 27 -15.45 -1.94 -3.17
CA PHE A 27 -15.48 -3.32 -3.67
C PHE A 27 -14.40 -4.20 -3.00
N PRO A 28 -14.58 -5.52 -2.89
CA PRO A 28 -13.51 -6.37 -2.37
C PRO A 28 -12.28 -6.33 -3.30
N ARG A 29 -11.09 -6.04 -2.76
CA ARG A 29 -9.81 -6.13 -3.50
C ARG A 29 -9.37 -7.59 -3.64
N THR A 30 -10.23 -8.40 -4.24
CA THR A 30 -10.02 -9.82 -4.55
C THR A 30 -10.31 -10.06 -6.04
N GLU A 31 -9.87 -11.20 -6.58
CA GLU A 31 -10.18 -11.55 -7.98
C GLU A 31 -11.69 -11.53 -8.23
N ALA A 32 -12.48 -12.16 -7.36
CA ALA A 32 -13.93 -12.15 -7.45
C ALA A 32 -14.52 -10.73 -7.39
N GLY A 33 -14.08 -9.90 -6.43
CA GLY A 33 -14.61 -8.55 -6.27
C GLY A 33 -14.28 -7.62 -7.45
N LEU A 34 -13.07 -7.72 -8.01
CA LEU A 34 -12.70 -6.95 -9.19
C LEU A 34 -13.41 -7.46 -10.46
N THR A 35 -13.60 -8.79 -10.59
CA THR A 35 -14.41 -9.37 -11.67
C THR A 35 -15.86 -8.88 -11.61
N GLU A 36 -16.48 -8.90 -10.42
CA GLU A 36 -17.85 -8.41 -10.21
C GLU A 36 -17.98 -6.92 -10.54
N LEU A 37 -16.99 -6.11 -10.17
CA LEU A 37 -16.94 -4.68 -10.52
C LEU A 37 -16.94 -4.46 -12.04
N LEU A 38 -16.12 -5.21 -12.80
CA LEU A 38 -16.07 -5.10 -14.26
C LEU A 38 -17.37 -5.57 -14.92
N LEU A 39 -17.97 -6.66 -14.43
CA LEU A 39 -19.26 -7.15 -14.91
C LEU A 39 -20.37 -6.11 -14.66
N ALA A 40 -20.40 -5.48 -13.48
CA ALA A 40 -21.36 -4.42 -13.16
C ALA A 40 -21.20 -3.18 -14.04
N ALA A 41 -19.98 -2.92 -14.53
CA ALA A 41 -19.70 -1.86 -15.50
C ALA A 41 -20.07 -2.22 -16.95
N GLY A 42 -20.57 -3.44 -17.21
CA GLY A 42 -21.06 -3.88 -18.51
C GLY A 42 -20.06 -4.66 -19.36
N PHE A 43 -18.84 -4.92 -18.85
CA PHE A 43 -17.89 -5.77 -19.57
C PHE A 43 -18.35 -7.23 -19.57
N THR A 44 -18.00 -7.95 -20.63
CA THR A 44 -18.25 -9.39 -20.79
C THR A 44 -16.93 -10.15 -20.88
N ASP A 45 -16.95 -11.49 -20.75
CA ASP A 45 -15.74 -12.33 -20.84
C ASP A 45 -14.62 -11.84 -19.91
N VAL A 46 -15.00 -11.51 -18.67
CA VAL A 46 -14.09 -10.92 -17.68
C VAL A 46 -13.21 -11.99 -17.07
N HIS A 47 -11.90 -11.73 -17.05
CA HIS A 47 -10.91 -12.52 -16.36
C HIS A 47 -10.17 -11.65 -15.34
N CYS A 48 -9.84 -12.22 -14.19
CA CYS A 48 -8.99 -11.58 -13.20
C CYS A 48 -8.00 -12.61 -12.66
N THR A 49 -6.75 -12.19 -12.46
CA THR A 49 -5.70 -13.01 -11.85
C THR A 49 -4.87 -12.18 -10.89
N THR A 50 -4.40 -12.80 -9.81
CA THR A 50 -3.42 -12.21 -8.91
C THR A 50 -2.02 -12.41 -9.47
N LEU A 51 -1.28 -11.32 -9.62
CA LEU A 51 0.14 -11.31 -9.90
C LEU A 51 0.89 -11.06 -8.60
N GLN A 52 1.95 -11.83 -8.34
CA GLN A 52 2.78 -11.69 -7.14
C GLN A 52 4.25 -11.54 -7.55
N TRP A 53 4.95 -10.63 -6.89
CA TRP A 53 6.38 -10.41 -7.10
C TRP A 53 7.01 -9.75 -5.87
N ASP A 54 8.32 -9.88 -5.73
CA ASP A 54 9.08 -9.07 -4.78
C ASP A 54 9.57 -7.81 -5.50
N HIS A 55 9.17 -6.65 -5.00
CA HIS A 55 9.63 -5.37 -5.49
C HIS A 55 11.03 -5.09 -4.94
N ASP A 56 12.01 -5.01 -5.85
CA ASP A 56 13.40 -4.68 -5.54
C ASP A 56 13.61 -3.16 -5.54
N THR A 57 14.07 -2.63 -4.41
CA THR A 57 14.31 -1.19 -4.19
C THR A 57 15.37 -1.02 -3.09
N ASP A 58 15.79 0.21 -2.81
CA ASP A 58 16.55 0.53 -1.60
C ASP A 58 15.70 1.21 -0.53
N HIS A 59 16.28 1.38 0.66
CA HIS A 59 15.55 1.93 1.81
C HIS A 59 15.16 3.40 1.62
N GLU A 60 15.99 4.19 0.94
CA GLU A 60 15.75 5.62 0.74
C GLU A 60 14.69 5.83 -0.35
N GLU A 61 14.84 5.15 -1.48
CA GLU A 61 13.89 5.17 -2.59
C GLU A 61 12.48 4.79 -2.10
N TRP A 62 12.35 3.68 -1.38
CA TRP A 62 11.05 3.24 -0.85
C TRP A 62 10.43 4.23 0.15
N TRP A 63 11.24 4.87 1.00
CA TRP A 63 10.78 5.84 1.98
C TRP A 63 10.41 7.20 1.36
N SER A 64 11.08 7.59 0.27
CA SER A 64 10.95 8.91 -0.34
C SER A 64 9.52 9.25 -0.76
N GLY A 65 8.79 8.30 -1.35
CA GLY A 65 7.41 8.50 -1.80
C GLY A 65 6.45 8.83 -0.63
N PRO A 66 6.31 7.94 0.37
CA PRO A 66 5.51 8.20 1.56
C PRO A 66 5.94 9.48 2.31
N ALA A 67 7.24 9.73 2.44
CA ALA A 67 7.75 10.95 3.07
C ALA A 67 7.36 12.23 2.30
N ALA A 68 7.19 12.14 0.98
CA ALA A 68 6.69 13.22 0.12
C ALA A 68 5.15 13.32 0.08
N GLY A 69 4.42 12.50 0.86
CA GLY A 69 2.96 12.56 0.93
C GLY A 69 2.23 11.73 -0.13
N VAL A 70 2.91 10.82 -0.83
CA VAL A 70 2.30 9.98 -1.87
C VAL A 70 1.33 8.97 -1.26
N ALA A 71 0.14 8.88 -1.86
CA ALA A 71 -0.97 8.01 -1.45
C ALA A 71 -1.46 8.24 -0.01
N THR A 72 -2.46 7.47 0.44
CA THR A 72 -3.05 7.60 1.78
C THR A 72 -2.01 7.45 2.89
N ILE A 73 -1.05 6.53 2.73
CA ILE A 73 0.01 6.33 3.73
C ILE A 73 0.91 7.56 3.86
N GLY A 74 1.24 8.22 2.75
CA GLY A 74 2.03 9.45 2.78
C GLY A 74 1.27 10.59 3.43
N GLN A 75 -0.04 10.73 3.16
CA GLN A 75 -0.89 11.72 3.84
C GLN A 75 -0.98 11.47 5.36
N ILE A 76 -0.99 10.21 5.80
CA ILE A 76 -0.91 9.88 7.23
C ILE A 76 0.43 10.37 7.81
N ILE A 77 1.55 10.06 7.14
CA ILE A 77 2.90 10.41 7.61
C ILE A 77 3.08 11.93 7.67
N THR A 78 2.80 12.65 6.58
CA THR A 78 3.02 14.10 6.50
C THR A 78 2.06 14.91 7.38
N GLY A 79 0.96 14.30 7.81
CA GLY A 79 0.04 14.89 8.79
C GLY A 79 0.48 14.79 10.26
N GLN A 80 1.58 14.08 10.57
CA GLN A 80 2.08 13.95 11.93
C GLN A 80 3.04 15.09 12.33
N THR A 81 3.39 15.14 13.61
CA THR A 81 4.48 16.02 14.08
C THR A 81 5.85 15.48 13.61
N THR A 82 6.85 16.36 13.58
CA THR A 82 8.23 15.98 13.20
C THR A 82 8.78 14.83 14.04
N GLU A 83 8.47 14.81 15.34
CA GLU A 83 8.88 13.74 16.26
C GLU A 83 8.26 12.40 15.87
N THR A 84 6.95 12.37 15.61
CA THR A 84 6.25 11.17 15.18
C THR A 84 6.75 10.69 13.81
N ILE A 85 7.04 11.60 12.87
CA ILE A 85 7.64 11.23 11.56
C ILE A 85 9.00 10.54 11.76
N ALA A 86 9.84 11.08 12.64
CA ALA A 86 11.14 10.48 12.96
C ALA A 86 10.98 9.09 13.60
N ASP A 87 9.98 8.91 14.48
CA ASP A 87 9.66 7.61 15.07
C ASP A 87 9.13 6.60 14.04
N ILE A 88 8.26 7.02 13.13
CA ILE A 88 7.81 6.18 12.01
C ILE A 88 9.01 5.73 11.19
N HIS A 89 9.92 6.64 10.84
CA HIS A 89 11.12 6.30 10.07
C HIS A 89 12.02 5.31 10.80
N ARG A 90 12.23 5.49 12.11
CA ARG A 90 12.99 4.55 12.96
C ARG A 90 12.35 3.16 12.97
N HIS A 91 11.03 3.08 13.12
CA HIS A 91 10.30 1.81 13.07
C HIS A 91 10.32 1.18 11.68
N TYR A 92 10.22 1.98 10.62
CA TYR A 92 10.38 1.55 9.24
C TYR A 92 11.74 0.87 9.02
N LEU A 93 12.84 1.53 9.40
CA LEU A 93 14.18 0.96 9.27
C LEU A 93 14.32 -0.35 10.04
N ALA A 94 13.85 -0.39 11.29
CA ALA A 94 13.90 -1.61 12.10
C ALA A 94 13.10 -2.78 11.49
N LEU A 95 11.88 -2.52 11.01
CA LEU A 95 11.02 -3.54 10.41
C LEU A 95 11.47 -3.94 9.01
N SER A 96 12.15 -3.04 8.29
CA SER A 96 12.64 -3.30 6.94
C SER A 96 13.73 -4.38 6.89
N ALA A 97 14.40 -4.65 8.02
CA ALA A 97 15.39 -5.72 8.15
C ALA A 97 14.82 -7.11 7.82
N GLU A 98 13.51 -7.33 7.99
CA GLU A 98 12.81 -8.58 7.59
C GLU A 98 12.86 -8.81 6.07
N PHE A 99 12.99 -7.73 5.30
CA PHE A 99 12.94 -7.72 3.84
C PHE A 99 14.30 -7.39 3.20
N THR A 100 15.32 -7.12 4.02
CA THR A 100 16.65 -6.77 3.52
C THR A 100 17.38 -8.01 3.01
N THR A 101 17.72 -7.99 1.73
CA THR A 101 18.52 -9.00 1.04
C THR A 101 19.99 -8.96 1.50
N PRO A 102 20.79 -10.01 1.24
CA PRO A 102 22.24 -9.98 1.50
C PRO A 102 22.99 -8.85 0.80
N ALA A 103 22.44 -8.29 -0.28
CA ALA A 103 23.00 -7.16 -1.01
C ALA A 103 22.66 -5.79 -0.37
N GLY A 104 21.91 -5.76 0.74
CA GLY A 104 21.47 -4.53 1.40
C GLY A 104 20.29 -3.83 0.73
N ARG A 105 19.69 -4.44 -0.30
CA ARG A 105 18.45 -3.97 -0.94
C ARG A 105 17.22 -4.56 -0.27
N LEU A 106 16.06 -3.95 -0.47
CA LEU A 106 14.78 -4.48 -0.01
C LEU A 106 14.14 -5.34 -1.10
N ALA A 107 13.65 -6.53 -0.72
CA ALA A 107 12.77 -7.36 -1.52
C ALA A 107 11.39 -7.37 -0.87
N LEU A 108 10.47 -6.53 -1.36
CA LEU A 108 9.17 -6.28 -0.72
C LEU A 108 8.06 -7.09 -1.40
N PRO A 109 7.41 -8.04 -0.71
CA PRO A 109 6.33 -8.83 -1.29
C PRO A 109 5.15 -7.94 -1.69
N HIS A 110 4.81 -7.95 -2.98
CA HIS A 110 3.70 -7.22 -3.56
C HIS A 110 2.77 -8.16 -4.32
N ALA A 111 1.50 -7.75 -4.38
CA ALA A 111 0.50 -8.39 -5.21
C ALA A 111 -0.34 -7.33 -5.92
N ALA A 112 -0.74 -7.63 -7.15
CA ALA A 112 -1.72 -6.85 -7.90
C ALA A 112 -2.75 -7.77 -8.54
N LEU A 113 -3.97 -7.25 -8.70
CA LEU A 113 -5.01 -7.90 -9.49
C LEU A 113 -4.93 -7.35 -10.92
N LEU A 114 -4.72 -8.23 -11.89
CA LEU A 114 -4.84 -7.91 -13.31
C LEU A 114 -6.19 -8.42 -13.80
N ALA A 115 -7.07 -7.51 -14.19
CA ALA A 115 -8.38 -7.84 -14.76
C ALA A 115 -8.57 -7.23 -16.14
N TYR A 116 -9.27 -7.94 -17.01
CA TYR A 116 -9.65 -7.49 -18.35
C TYR A 116 -10.96 -8.13 -18.79
N GLY A 117 -11.64 -7.51 -19.76
CA GLY A 117 -12.88 -7.99 -20.36
C GLY A 117 -13.17 -7.29 -21.70
N ARG A 118 -14.26 -7.68 -22.38
CA ARG A 118 -14.70 -7.10 -23.66
C ARG A 118 -15.83 -6.09 -23.43
N ALA A 119 -15.74 -4.95 -24.10
CA ALA A 119 -16.77 -3.89 -24.11
C ALA A 119 -17.79 -4.09 -25.24
#